data_AF-A0A3D4BCS5-F1
#
_entry.id   AF-A0A3D4BCS5-F1
#
_cell.length_a   1.000
_cell.length_b   1.000
_cell.length_c   1.000
_cell.angle_alpha   90.00
_cell.angle_beta   90.00
_cell.angle_gamma   90.00
#
_symmetry.space_group_name_H-M   'P 1'
#
loop_
_entity.id
_entity.type
_entity.pdbx_description
1 polymer ?
#
loop_
_entity_poly.entity_id
_entity_poly.type
_entity_poly.pdbx_seq_one_letter_code
_entity_poly.pdbx_strand_id
1 'polypeptide(L)'
;MPFGIATDAAGNVYVSDFTNNRIQKFDSSGIHLLSFGSQGIVDGTFQFPRDLTVDASGNIWVADTNNNRVQKFDCAGNHLLSLGSNGSFGRSDIRISMPQIHLLPPVR
;
A
#
# COMPACT_ATOMS: atom_id res chain seq x y z
N MET A 1 -0.83 12.57 -9.27
CA MET A 1 0.58 12.46 -8.81
C MET A 1 0.68 11.21 -7.94
N PRO A 2 1.58 10.27 -8.23
CA PRO A 2 1.83 9.15 -7.33
C PRO A 2 2.66 9.62 -6.13
N PHE A 3 2.29 9.18 -4.93
CA PHE A 3 3.03 9.54 -3.70
C PHE A 3 3.82 8.37 -3.12
N GLY A 4 3.40 7.12 -3.39
CA GLY A 4 4.06 5.92 -2.92
C GLY A 4 4.17 4.86 -4.02
N ILE A 5 5.25 4.08 -3.96
CA ILE A 5 5.55 2.99 -4.88
C ILE A 5 6.18 1.83 -4.12
N ALA A 6 5.78 0.60 -4.42
CA ALA A 6 6.43 -0.60 -3.91
C ALA A 6 6.46 -1.71 -4.96
N THR A 7 7.27 -2.73 -4.70
CA THR A 7 7.37 -3.93 -5.55
C THR A 7 7.16 -5.20 -4.74
N ASP A 8 6.58 -6.22 -5.36
CA ASP A 8 6.56 -7.57 -4.78
C ASP A 8 7.74 -8.44 -5.29
N ALA A 9 7.88 -9.65 -4.76
CA ALA A 9 8.95 -10.58 -5.14
C ALA A 9 8.86 -11.10 -6.59
N ALA A 10 7.70 -10.95 -7.23
CA ALA A 10 7.50 -11.27 -8.64
C ALA A 10 7.85 -10.08 -9.57
N GLY A 11 8.21 -8.93 -9.00
CA GLY A 11 8.55 -7.72 -9.74
C GLY A 11 7.33 -6.91 -10.18
N ASN A 12 6.13 -7.18 -9.65
CA ASN A 12 4.98 -6.31 -9.90
C ASN A 12 5.17 -4.99 -9.15
N VAL A 13 4.79 -3.89 -9.78
CA VAL A 13 4.88 -2.53 -9.25
C VAL A 13 3.51 -2.07 -8.76
N TYR A 14 3.43 -1.56 -7.55
CA TYR A 14 2.22 -1.03 -6.94
C TYR A 14 2.38 0.47 -6.74
N VAL A 15 1.39 1.25 -7.15
CA VAL A 15 1.43 2.72 -7.14
C VAL A 15 0.23 3.25 -6.38
N SER A 16 0.49 4.14 -5.42
CA SER A 16 -0.56 4.90 -4.76
C SER A 16 -0.99 6.09 -5.62
N ASP A 17 -2.15 5.98 -6.26
CA ASP A 17 -2.73 7.05 -7.07
C ASP A 17 -3.55 7.99 -6.18
N PHE A 18 -2.82 8.78 -5.40
CA PHE A 18 -3.28 9.61 -4.30
C PHE A 18 -4.54 10.42 -4.61
N THR A 19 -4.54 11.17 -5.71
CA THR A 19 -5.66 12.05 -6.07
C THR A 19 -6.88 11.29 -6.57
N ASN A 20 -6.68 10.06 -7.05
CA ASN A 20 -7.75 9.21 -7.56
C ASN A 20 -8.24 8.19 -6.52
N ASN A 21 -7.73 8.23 -5.29
CA ASN A 21 -8.15 7.39 -4.17
C ASN A 21 -8.14 5.88 -4.49
N ARG A 22 -7.10 5.43 -5.19
CA ARG A 22 -6.94 4.03 -5.59
C ARG A 22 -5.48 3.60 -5.56
N ILE A 23 -5.27 2.29 -5.52
CA ILE A 23 -3.99 1.67 -5.79
C ILE A 23 -4.02 1.04 -7.18
N GLN A 24 -2.91 1.14 -7.90
CA GLN A 24 -2.73 0.50 -9.20
C GLN A 24 -1.59 -0.50 -9.13
N LYS A 25 -1.74 -1.64 -9.80
CA LYS A 25 -0.72 -2.68 -9.93
C LYS A 25 -0.33 -2.82 -11.40
N PHE A 26 0.97 -2.92 -11.65
CA PHE A 26 1.56 -3.14 -12.96
C PHE A 26 2.50 -4.34 -12.89
N ASP A 27 2.72 -5.02 -14.01
CA ASP A 27 3.82 -5.98 -14.13
C ASP A 27 5.18 -5.28 -14.25
N SER A 28 6.26 -6.07 -14.31
CA SER A 28 7.62 -5.56 -14.45
C SER A 28 7.91 -4.86 -15.79
N SER A 29 7.02 -5.02 -16.78
CA SER A 29 7.07 -4.33 -18.08
C SER A 29 6.21 -3.06 -18.10
N GLY A 30 5.53 -2.74 -16.99
CA GLY A 30 4.66 -1.57 -16.87
C GLY A 30 3.25 -1.79 -17.44
N ILE A 31 2.86 -3.02 -17.76
CA ILE A 31 1.48 -3.32 -18.18
C ILE A 31 0.58 -3.26 -16.96
N HIS A 32 -0.52 -2.52 -17.07
CA HIS A 32 -1.53 -2.44 -16.01
C HIS A 32 -2.21 -3.79 -15.80
N LEU A 33 -2.25 -4.26 -14.56
CA LEU A 33 -2.83 -5.54 -14.18
C LEU A 33 -4.18 -5.37 -13.48
N LEU A 34 -4.24 -4.49 -12.47
CA LEU A 34 -5.46 -4.22 -11.72
C LEU A 34 -5.41 -2.87 -11.01
N SER A 35 -6.58 -2.36 -10.65
CA SER A 35 -6.76 -1.22 -9.75
C SER A 35 -7.81 -1.55 -8.72
N PHE A 36 -7.63 -1.09 -7.49
CA PHE A 36 -8.61 -1.27 -6.43
C PHE A 36 -8.69 -0.05 -5.52
N GLY A 37 -9.83 0.07 -4.85
CA GLY A 37 -10.21 1.23 -4.06
C GLY A 37 -10.95 2.30 -4.87
N SER A 38 -11.65 3.14 -4.12
CA SER A 38 -12.36 4.33 -4.57
C SER A 38 -12.39 5.34 -3.43
N GLN A 39 -12.87 6.56 -3.68
CA GLN A 39 -13.02 7.55 -2.63
C GLN A 39 -14.05 7.09 -1.57
N GLY A 40 -13.68 7.09 -0.30
CA GLY A 40 -14.60 6.78 0.79
C GLY A 40 -13.93 6.62 2.16
N ILE A 41 -14.76 6.34 3.16
CA ILE A 41 -14.38 6.16 4.57
C ILE A 41 -14.58 4.73 5.07
N VAL A 42 -15.18 3.86 4.24
CA VAL A 42 -15.47 2.45 4.59
C VAL A 42 -14.31 1.56 4.18
N ASP A 43 -14.20 0.38 4.78
CA ASP A 43 -13.19 -0.60 4.41
C ASP A 43 -13.17 -0.89 2.90
N GLY A 44 -11.97 -0.98 2.33
CA GLY A 44 -11.76 -1.14 0.89
C GLY A 44 -11.83 0.17 0.08
N THR A 45 -12.20 1.29 0.69
CA THR A 45 -12.15 2.63 0.08
C THR A 45 -11.07 3.49 0.73
N PHE A 46 -10.66 4.58 0.10
CA PHE A 46 -9.57 5.44 0.55
C PHE A 46 -9.95 6.91 0.57
N GLN A 47 -9.27 7.67 1.42
CA GLN A 47 -9.22 9.11 1.37
C GLN A 47 -7.75 9.54 1.38
N PHE A 48 -7.25 9.88 0.18
CA PHE A 48 -5.86 10.27 -0.06
C PHE A 48 -4.85 9.20 0.39
N PRO A 49 -4.84 8.01 -0.25
CA PRO A 49 -3.84 6.98 0.04
C PRO A 49 -2.46 7.51 -0.33
N ARG A 50 -1.56 7.60 0.64
CA ARG A 50 -0.27 8.28 0.45
C ARG A 50 0.84 7.30 0.08
N ASP A 51 0.99 6.25 0.86
CA ASP A 51 2.08 5.30 0.72
C ASP A 51 1.59 3.86 0.86
N LEU A 52 2.38 2.92 0.37
CA LEU A 52 2.09 1.49 0.45
C LEU A 52 3.34 0.63 0.54
N THR A 53 3.21 -0.58 1.08
CA THR A 53 4.23 -1.63 1.02
C THR A 53 3.59 -2.98 0.71
N VAL A 54 4.38 -3.92 0.19
CA VAL A 54 3.94 -5.30 -0.04
C VAL A 54 4.77 -6.24 0.83
N ASP A 55 4.12 -7.16 1.55
CA ASP A 55 4.82 -8.16 2.35
C ASP A 55 5.18 -9.42 1.54
N ALA A 56 5.97 -10.33 2.13
CA ALA A 56 6.43 -11.54 1.46
C ALA A 56 5.30 -12.52 1.08
N SER A 57 4.12 -12.37 1.68
CA SER A 57 2.92 -13.14 1.33
C SER A 57 2.10 -12.47 0.21
N GLY A 58 2.57 -11.34 -0.32
CA GLY A 58 1.89 -10.58 -1.36
C GLY A 58 0.75 -9.71 -0.86
N ASN A 59 0.64 -9.49 0.45
CA ASN A 59 -0.37 -8.57 0.98
C ASN A 59 0.09 -7.12 0.84
N ILE A 60 -0.86 -6.26 0.50
CA ILE A 60 -0.62 -4.85 0.23
C ILE A 60 -1.10 -4.05 1.43
N TRP A 61 -0.22 -3.27 2.02
CA TRP A 61 -0.51 -2.40 3.16
C TRP A 61 -0.52 -0.96 2.69
N VAL A 62 -1.60 -0.23 2.94
CA VAL A 62 -1.82 1.12 2.40
C VAL A 62 -2.08 2.09 3.55
N ALA A 63 -1.35 3.21 3.56
CA ALA A 63 -1.59 4.32 4.46
C ALA A 63 -2.73 5.21 3.93
N ASP A 64 -3.91 5.05 4.52
CA ASP A 64 -5.14 5.77 4.19
C ASP A 64 -5.24 7.06 5.02
N THR A 65 -4.49 8.07 4.56
CA THR A 65 -4.00 9.18 5.41
C THR A 65 -5.13 9.97 6.04
N ASN A 66 -6.15 10.36 5.28
CA ASN A 66 -7.22 11.19 5.83
C ASN A 66 -8.25 10.40 6.64
N ASN A 67 -8.27 9.07 6.51
CA ASN A 67 -9.09 8.20 7.35
C ASN A 67 -8.36 7.78 8.63
N ASN A 68 -7.12 8.23 8.84
CA ASN A 68 -6.28 7.92 10.01
C ASN A 68 -6.17 6.41 10.27
N ARG A 69 -6.04 5.62 9.19
CA ARG A 69 -5.93 4.16 9.26
C ARG A 69 -4.90 3.62 8.29
N VAL A 70 -4.47 2.40 8.55
CA VAL A 70 -3.75 1.56 7.60
C VAL A 70 -4.68 0.41 7.20
N GLN A 71 -4.75 0.10 5.91
CA GLN A 71 -5.55 -1.00 5.40
C GLN A 71 -4.66 -2.07 4.78
N LYS A 72 -4.99 -3.33 5.00
CA LYS A 72 -4.33 -4.49 4.39
C LYS A 72 -5.25 -5.11 3.34
N PHE A 73 -4.69 -5.47 2.20
CA PHE A 73 -5.36 -6.12 1.09
C PHE A 73 -4.61 -7.38 0.66
N ASP A 74 -5.31 -8.34 0.06
CA ASP A 74 -4.67 -9.44 -0.64
C ASP A 74 -4.09 -9.00 -2.01
N CYS A 75 -3.42 -9.91 -2.71
CA CYS A 75 -2.79 -9.61 -3.99
C CYS A 75 -3.78 -9.34 -5.14
N ALA A 76 -5.08 -9.60 -4.93
CA ALA A 76 -6.17 -9.31 -5.86
C ALA A 76 -6.88 -7.98 -5.53
N GLY A 77 -6.48 -7.30 -4.44
CA GLY A 77 -7.06 -6.03 -4.03
C GLY A 77 -8.31 -6.18 -3.15
N ASN A 78 -8.59 -7.37 -2.60
CA ASN A 78 -9.66 -7.54 -1.62
C ASN A 78 -9.18 -7.06 -0.26
N HIS A 79 -10.03 -6.31 0.44
CA HIS A 79 -9.75 -5.86 1.80
C HIS A 79 -9.69 -7.04 2.77
N LEU A 80 -8.70 -7.03 3.67
CA LEU A 80 -8.50 -8.06 4.69
C LEU A 80 -8.72 -7.52 6.10
N LEU A 81 -8.15 -6.35 6.41
CA LEU A 81 -8.32 -5.69 7.71
C LEU A 81 -7.94 -4.21 7.65
N SER A 82 -8.44 -3.46 8.63
CA SER A 82 -8.10 -2.06 8.87
C SER A 82 -7.52 -1.91 10.29
N LEU A 83 -6.48 -1.08 10.43
CA LEU A 83 -5.84 -0.74 11.69
C LEU A 83 -5.94 0.76 11.92
N GLY A 84 -6.50 1.14 13.07
CA GLY A 84 -6.79 2.53 13.40
C GLY A 84 -8.19 2.96 12.97
N SER A 85 -8.59 4.11 13.49
CA SER A 85 -9.81 4.84 13.15
C SER A 85 -9.58 6.29 13.55
N ASN A 86 -10.38 7.22 13.02
CA ASN A 86 -10.40 8.62 13.47
C ASN A 86 -10.45 8.67 15.02
N GLY A 87 -9.29 8.95 15.65
CA GLY A 87 -9.17 9.21 17.09
C GLY A 87 -8.68 8.08 18.01
N SER A 88 -8.31 6.88 17.54
CA SER A 88 -7.92 5.79 18.47
C SER A 88 -6.72 4.95 18.00
N PHE A 89 -5.50 5.39 18.30
CA PHE A 89 -4.34 4.49 18.35
C PHE A 89 -4.27 3.85 19.74
N GLY A 90 -5.06 2.80 19.96
CA GLY A 90 -4.88 1.91 21.10
C GLY A 90 -3.55 1.18 20.94
N ARG A 91 -2.59 1.50 21.81
CA ARG A 91 -1.23 0.94 21.87
C ARG A 91 -1.29 -0.59 22.00
N SER A 92 -0.71 -1.30 21.04
CA SER A 92 0.32 -2.33 21.25
C SER A 92 0.78 -2.91 19.91
N ASP A 93 2.06 -2.65 19.60
CA ASP A 93 2.96 -3.59 18.92
C ASP A 93 2.89 -3.77 17.38
N ILE A 94 2.58 -2.72 16.61
CA ILE A 94 2.75 -2.79 15.15
C ILE A 94 4.17 -2.35 14.77
N ARG A 95 5.08 -3.34 14.68
CA ARG A 95 6.34 -3.17 13.94
C ARG A 95 6.05 -3.28 12.45
N ILE A 96 5.91 -2.16 11.75
CA ILE A 96 6.07 -2.13 10.30
C ILE A 96 7.57 -2.31 10.04
N SER A 97 8.02 -3.56 9.93
CA SER A 97 9.38 -3.83 9.46
C SER A 97 9.43 -3.41 7.99
N MET A 98 10.06 -2.26 7.71
CA MET A 98 10.47 -1.95 6.34
C MET A 98 11.35 -3.11 5.84
N PRO A 99 11.09 -3.70 4.66
CA PRO A 99 12.08 -4.57 4.04
C PRO A 99 13.32 -3.72 3.75
N GLN A 100 14.47 -4.22 4.15
CA GLN A 100 15.76 -3.55 4.06
C GLN A 100 16.06 -3.20 2.59
N ILE A 101 16.20 -1.92 2.25
CA ILE A 101 16.82 -1.52 0.97
C ILE A 101 18.29 -1.97 1.06
N HIS A 102 18.63 -3.06 0.40
CA HIS A 102 20.03 -3.44 0.21
C HIS A 102 20.61 -2.51 -0.87
N LEU A 103 21.14 -1.37 -0.44
CA LEU A 103 21.97 -0.54 -1.30
C LEU A 103 23.21 -1.38 -1.66
N LEU A 104 23.33 -1.77 -2.93
CA LEU A 104 24.60 -2.29 -3.43
C LEU A 104 25.68 -1.23 -3.18
N PRO A 105 26.89 -1.61 -2.73
CA PRO A 105 27.97 -0.65 -2.59
C PRO A 105 28.25 0.02 -3.95
N PRO A 106 28.61 1.31 -3.97
CA PRO A 106 28.94 1.99 -5.22
C PRO A 106 30.11 1.28 -5.89
N VAL A 107 29.93 0.94 -7.16
CA VAL A 107 31.01 0.39 -7.99
C VAL A 107 32.10 1.46 -8.11
N ARG A 108 33.27 1.18 -7.54
CA ARG A 108 34.55 1.75 -7.93
C ARG A 108 35.57 0.62 -8.03
#